data_AF-G2DB92-F1
#
_entry.id   AF-G2DB92-F1
#
_cell.length_a   1.000
_cell.length_b   1.000
_cell.length_c   1.000
_cell.angle_alpha   90.00
_cell.angle_beta   90.00
_cell.angle_gamma   90.00
#
_symmetry.space_group_name_H-M   'P 1'
#
loop_
_entity.id
_entity.type
_entity.pdbx_description
1 polymer ?
#
loop_
_entity_poly.entity_id
_entity_poly.type
_entity_poly.pdbx_seq_one_letter_code
_entity_poly.pdbx_strand_id
1 'polypeptide(L)'
;MIEIPAAAIAAASFARQLDFLSIGTNDLIQYTLAVDRMDESVNYLFDPLHPSVLQLIQMTIHAANNAGIPISMCGEMAGDPLFTQLLLGMGLRELSMQPGALLETRQVVRASDLPRLTRQAQAFLQQMHSKPAATLFAELFH
;
A
#
# COMPACT_ATOMS: atom_id res chain seq x y z
N MET A 1 1.18 -14.09 -3.99
CA MET A 1 0.98 -13.07 -2.94
C MET A 1 2.33 -12.49 -2.55
N ILE A 2 2.41 -11.19 -2.30
CA ILE A 2 3.61 -10.46 -1.93
C ILE A 2 3.39 -9.89 -0.53
N GLU A 3 3.79 -10.69 0.46
CA GLU A 3 3.61 -10.39 1.88
C GLU A 3 4.89 -10.61 2.69
N ILE A 4 5.95 -11.09 2.03
CA ILE A 4 7.28 -11.22 2.60
C ILE A 4 8.15 -10.09 2.04
N PRO A 5 8.92 -9.35 2.87
CA PRO A 5 9.77 -8.26 2.39
C PRO A 5 10.75 -8.70 1.30
N ALA A 6 11.34 -9.89 1.45
CA ALA A 6 12.21 -10.49 0.44
C ALA A 6 11.49 -10.71 -0.91
N ALA A 7 10.19 -11.06 -0.90
CA ALA A 7 9.41 -11.22 -2.12
C ALA A 7 9.15 -9.88 -2.80
N ALA A 8 8.86 -8.81 -2.04
CA ALA A 8 8.72 -7.46 -2.59
C ALA A 8 10.05 -6.95 -3.18
N ILE A 9 11.18 -7.19 -2.50
CA ILE A 9 12.52 -6.86 -3.00
C ILE A 9 12.83 -7.60 -4.31
N ALA A 10 12.50 -8.89 -4.38
CA ALA A 10 12.78 -9.73 -5.53
C ALA A 10 11.70 -9.67 -6.64
N ALA A 11 10.61 -8.91 -6.46
CA ALA A 11 9.41 -8.98 -7.29
C ALA A 11 9.71 -8.82 -8.79
N ALA A 12 10.58 -7.89 -9.16
CA ALA A 12 10.96 -7.67 -10.57
C ALA A 12 11.62 -8.91 -11.23
N SER A 13 12.27 -9.77 -10.45
CA SER A 13 12.99 -10.95 -10.96
C SER A 13 12.04 -12.07 -11.40
N PHE A 14 10.83 -12.13 -10.83
CA PHE A 14 9.87 -13.21 -11.09
C PHE A 14 8.52 -12.72 -11.62
N ALA A 15 8.24 -11.41 -11.64
CA ALA A 15 6.95 -10.87 -12.08
C ALA A 15 6.52 -11.37 -13.48
N ARG A 16 7.45 -11.48 -14.44
CA ARG A 16 7.14 -11.98 -15.80
C ARG A 16 6.79 -13.47 -15.87
N GLN A 17 7.02 -14.21 -14.79
CA GLN A 17 6.73 -15.64 -14.68
C GLN A 17 5.40 -15.91 -13.95
N LEU A 18 4.70 -14.86 -13.51
CA LEU A 18 3.46 -14.94 -12.77
C LEU A 18 2.31 -14.32 -13.56
N ASP A 19 1.10 -14.81 -13.32
CA ASP A 19 -0.09 -14.28 -13.97
C ASP A 19 -0.54 -12.94 -13.38
N PHE A 20 -0.28 -12.70 -12.09
CA PHE A 20 -0.59 -11.47 -11.36
C PHE A 20 0.18 -11.39 -10.04
N LEU A 21 0.23 -10.20 -9.44
CA LEU A 21 0.68 -10.00 -8.06
C LEU A 21 -0.49 -9.58 -7.16
N SER A 22 -0.42 -9.95 -5.89
CA SER A 22 -1.36 -9.47 -4.88
C SER A 22 -0.60 -9.18 -3.60
N ILE A 23 -0.66 -7.93 -3.11
CA ILE A 23 0.03 -7.49 -1.90
C ILE A 23 -0.81 -7.89 -0.68
N GLY A 24 -0.23 -8.64 0.25
CA GLY A 24 -0.85 -8.94 1.55
C GLY A 24 -0.30 -7.99 2.61
N THR A 25 -1.01 -6.89 2.91
CA THR A 25 -0.43 -5.81 3.73
C THR A 25 -0.20 -6.17 5.18
N ASN A 26 -1.06 -7.02 5.75
CA ASN A 26 -1.00 -7.38 7.17
C ASN A 26 0.35 -8.03 7.51
N ASP A 27 0.68 -9.08 6.76
CA ASP A 27 1.93 -9.83 6.91
C ASP A 27 3.12 -9.01 6.39
N LEU A 28 2.96 -8.25 5.31
CA LEU A 28 4.02 -7.37 4.81
C LEU A 28 4.47 -6.37 5.89
N ILE A 29 3.54 -5.71 6.58
CA ILE A 29 3.86 -4.77 7.66
C ILE A 29 4.53 -5.52 8.81
N GLN A 30 3.93 -6.61 9.26
CA GLN A 30 4.44 -7.42 10.37
C GLN A 30 5.88 -7.89 10.14
N TYR A 31 6.18 -8.48 8.98
CA TYR A 31 7.53 -8.96 8.67
C TYR A 31 8.51 -7.83 8.32
N THR A 32 8.03 -6.68 7.81
CA THR A 32 8.90 -5.53 7.53
C THR A 32 9.35 -4.84 8.82
N LEU A 33 8.42 -4.69 9.79
CA LEU A 33 8.68 -3.98 11.04
C LEU A 33 9.13 -4.90 12.18
N ALA A 34 9.08 -6.23 11.95
CA ALA A 34 9.33 -7.26 12.95
C ALA A 34 8.43 -7.09 14.20
N VAL A 35 7.13 -6.86 13.96
CA VAL A 35 6.11 -6.61 15.00
C VAL A 35 4.96 -7.58 14.81
N ASP A 36 4.63 -8.34 15.85
CA ASP A 36 3.40 -9.13 15.88
C ASP A 36 2.21 -8.21 16.20
N ARG A 37 1.28 -8.08 15.25
CA ARG A 37 0.10 -7.22 15.39
C ARG A 37 -0.92 -7.72 16.41
N MET A 38 -0.84 -9.01 16.79
CA MET A 38 -1.70 -9.63 17.80
C MET A 38 -1.11 -9.51 19.21
N ASP A 39 0.16 -9.13 19.35
CA ASP A 39 0.82 -8.92 20.63
C ASP A 39 0.57 -7.49 21.12
N GLU A 40 -0.29 -7.35 22.13
CA GLU A 40 -0.65 -6.08 22.74
C GLU A 40 0.55 -5.29 23.29
N SER A 41 1.67 -5.96 23.58
CA SER A 41 2.87 -5.30 24.10
C SER A 41 3.65 -4.52 23.03
N VAL A 42 3.43 -4.80 21.74
CA VAL A 42 4.18 -4.21 20.62
C VAL A 42 3.31 -3.71 19.47
N ASN A 43 2.01 -3.98 19.47
CA ASN A 43 1.13 -3.63 18.35
C ASN A 43 1.10 -2.12 18.01
N TYR A 44 1.45 -1.24 18.94
CA TYR A 44 1.59 0.21 18.71
C TYR A 44 2.70 0.57 17.71
N LEU A 45 3.62 -0.36 17.42
CA LEU A 45 4.66 -0.23 16.40
C LEU A 45 4.18 -0.68 15.01
N PHE A 46 2.98 -1.27 14.90
CA PHE A 46 2.39 -1.64 13.61
C PHE A 46 1.94 -0.38 12.86
N ASP A 47 2.72 0.03 11.85
CA ASP A 47 2.51 1.28 11.12
C ASP A 47 2.37 1.04 9.60
N PRO A 48 1.15 1.13 9.04
CA PRO A 48 0.92 1.06 7.59
C PRO A 48 1.60 2.19 6.78
N LEU A 49 1.86 3.34 7.41
CA LEU A 49 2.52 4.49 6.78
C LEU A 49 4.04 4.49 6.98
N HIS A 50 4.60 3.43 7.56
CA HIS A 50 6.04 3.34 7.73
C HIS A 50 6.76 3.42 6.36
N PRO A 51 7.79 4.25 6.20
CA PRO A 51 8.45 4.46 4.91
C PRO A 51 8.90 3.18 4.22
N SER A 52 9.44 2.21 4.98
CA SER A 52 9.87 0.91 4.44
C SER A 52 8.70 0.10 3.87
N VAL A 53 7.53 0.11 4.53
CA VAL A 53 6.34 -0.61 4.05
C VAL A 53 5.86 0.01 2.73
N LEU A 54 5.73 1.33 2.69
CA LEU A 54 5.29 2.05 1.51
C LEU A 54 6.25 1.89 0.32
N GLN A 55 7.57 1.86 0.59
CA GLN A 55 8.57 1.54 -0.42
C GLN A 55 8.39 0.13 -0.99
N LEU A 56 8.17 -0.88 -0.15
CA LEU A 56 7.94 -2.25 -0.60
C LEU A 56 6.64 -2.39 -1.41
N ILE A 57 5.57 -1.68 -1.01
CA ILE A 57 4.34 -1.57 -1.79
C ILE A 57 4.63 -0.96 -3.16
N GLN A 58 5.33 0.18 -3.21
CA GLN A 58 5.67 0.87 -4.47
C GLN A 58 6.55 -0.01 -5.38
N MET A 59 7.54 -0.70 -4.82
CA MET A 59 8.39 -1.64 -5.55
C MET A 59 7.57 -2.76 -6.19
N THR A 60 6.61 -3.30 -5.44
CA THR A 60 5.75 -4.38 -5.93
C THR A 60 4.81 -3.90 -7.03
N ILE A 61 4.22 -2.70 -6.87
CA ILE A 61 3.39 -2.05 -7.90
C ILE A 61 4.21 -1.83 -9.19
N HIS A 62 5.41 -1.28 -9.07
CA HIS A 62 6.30 -1.09 -10.22
C HIS A 62 6.70 -2.40 -10.88
N ALA A 63 7.00 -3.45 -10.11
CA ALA A 63 7.37 -4.75 -10.65
C ALA A 63 6.25 -5.34 -11.53
N ALA A 64 4.99 -5.32 -11.06
CA ALA A 64 3.85 -5.79 -11.84
C ALA A 64 3.61 -4.94 -13.09
N ASN A 65 3.59 -3.61 -12.93
CA ASN A 65 3.36 -2.68 -14.05
C ASN A 65 4.44 -2.82 -15.14
N ASN A 66 5.70 -2.95 -14.75
CA ASN A 66 6.82 -3.14 -15.69
C ASN A 66 6.80 -4.52 -16.38
N ALA A 67 6.23 -5.53 -15.72
CA ALA A 67 6.02 -6.85 -16.31
C ALA A 67 4.73 -6.93 -17.16
N GLY A 68 3.86 -5.93 -17.07
CA GLY A 68 2.57 -5.91 -17.78
C GLY A 68 1.55 -6.88 -17.21
N ILE A 69 1.65 -7.23 -15.92
CA ILE A 69 0.73 -8.16 -15.25
C ILE A 69 -0.17 -7.41 -14.25
N PRO A 70 -1.40 -7.91 -13.98
CA PRO A 70 -2.28 -7.32 -12.98
C PRO A 70 -1.67 -7.28 -11.58
N ILE A 71 -2.08 -6.28 -10.81
CA ILE A 71 -1.72 -6.15 -9.39
C ILE A 71 -2.90 -5.72 -8.53
N SER A 72 -3.11 -6.47 -7.46
CA SER A 72 -4.10 -6.19 -6.43
C SER A 72 -3.48 -6.04 -5.05
N MET A 73 -4.28 -5.58 -4.09
CA MET A 73 -3.94 -5.59 -2.67
C MET A 73 -5.09 -6.20 -1.89
N CYS A 74 -4.75 -7.03 -0.91
CA CYS A 74 -5.63 -7.51 0.13
C CYS A 74 -5.04 -7.21 1.51
N GLY A 75 -5.87 -7.37 2.54
CA GLY A 75 -5.53 -6.99 3.91
C GLY A 75 -6.27 -5.73 4.33
N GLU A 76 -6.04 -5.29 5.57
CA GLU A 76 -6.82 -4.22 6.19
C GLU A 76 -6.62 -2.89 5.46
N MET A 77 -5.39 -2.60 5.01
CA MET A 77 -5.07 -1.37 4.29
C MET A 77 -5.86 -1.22 2.99
N ALA A 78 -6.18 -2.31 2.30
CA ALA A 78 -6.96 -2.28 1.06
C ALA A 78 -8.43 -1.91 1.31
N GLY A 79 -8.97 -2.23 2.49
CA GLY A 79 -10.34 -1.94 2.88
C GLY A 79 -10.50 -0.67 3.72
N ASP A 80 -9.41 0.03 4.03
CA ASP A 80 -9.46 1.25 4.81
C ASP A 80 -9.63 2.48 3.89
N PRO A 81 -10.75 3.22 4.01
CA PRO A 81 -10.99 4.42 3.22
C PRO A 81 -9.89 5.49 3.41
N LEU A 82 -9.20 5.51 4.56
CA LEU A 82 -8.11 6.41 4.85
C LEU A 82 -7.00 6.27 3.80
N PHE A 83 -6.54 5.04 3.54
CA PHE A 83 -5.40 4.79 2.64
C PHE A 83 -5.78 4.74 1.16
N THR A 84 -7.07 4.65 0.83
CA THR A 84 -7.55 4.45 -0.54
C THR A 84 -6.97 5.47 -1.52
N GLN A 85 -6.95 6.76 -1.17
CA GLN A 85 -6.41 7.80 -2.06
C GLN A 85 -4.91 7.66 -2.30
N LEU A 86 -4.13 7.33 -1.26
CA LEU A 86 -2.70 7.07 -1.40
C LEU A 86 -2.45 5.86 -2.31
N LEU A 87 -3.15 4.75 -2.08
CA LEU A 87 -3.02 3.52 -2.87
C LEU A 87 -3.35 3.75 -4.36
N LEU A 88 -4.42 4.51 -4.64
CA LEU A 88 -4.76 4.94 -6.01
C LEU A 88 -3.65 5.81 -6.61
N GLY A 89 -3.12 6.76 -5.85
CA GLY A 89 -2.02 7.63 -6.27
C GLY A 89 -0.71 6.88 -6.53
N MET A 90 -0.43 5.81 -5.78
CA MET A 90 0.72 4.92 -5.97
C MET A 90 0.61 4.03 -7.21
N GLY A 91 -0.60 3.91 -7.78
CA GLY A 91 -0.85 3.17 -9.03
C GLY A 91 -1.67 1.90 -8.87
N LEU A 92 -2.16 1.57 -7.67
CA LEU A 92 -2.99 0.40 -7.45
C LEU A 92 -4.39 0.58 -8.05
N ARG A 93 -4.95 -0.46 -8.67
CA ARG A 93 -6.29 -0.40 -9.31
C ARG A 93 -7.25 -1.50 -8.85
N GLU A 94 -6.74 -2.55 -8.23
CA GLU A 94 -7.56 -3.63 -7.68
C GLU A 94 -7.37 -3.70 -6.15
N LEU A 95 -8.47 -3.48 -5.43
CA LEU A 95 -8.54 -3.50 -3.97
C LEU A 95 -9.49 -4.65 -3.57
N SER A 96 -9.00 -5.57 -2.75
CA SER A 96 -9.78 -6.69 -2.22
C SER A 96 -9.97 -6.51 -0.72
N MET A 97 -11.23 -6.55 -0.27
CA MET A 97 -11.63 -6.20 1.09
C MET A 97 -12.87 -6.97 1.54
N GLN A 98 -13.17 -6.91 2.83
CA GLN A 98 -14.42 -7.45 3.36
C GLN A 98 -15.63 -6.62 2.86
N PRO A 99 -16.82 -7.24 2.67
CA PRO A 99 -17.99 -6.55 2.13
C PRO A 99 -18.39 -5.27 2.87
N GLY A 100 -18.17 -5.20 4.18
CA GLY A 100 -18.49 -4.02 4.99
C GLY A 100 -17.72 -2.76 4.60
N ALA A 101 -16.48 -2.90 4.12
CA ALA A 101 -15.62 -1.80 3.69
C ALA A 101 -15.91 -1.31 2.25
N LEU A 102 -16.68 -2.09 1.48
CA LEU A 102 -16.83 -1.89 0.04
C LEU A 102 -17.49 -0.55 -0.31
N LEU A 103 -18.53 -0.16 0.42
CA LEU A 103 -19.30 1.05 0.10
C LEU A 103 -18.50 2.34 0.38
N GLU A 104 -17.82 2.41 1.51
CA GLU A 104 -17.01 3.56 1.91
C GLU A 104 -15.80 3.71 0.98
N THR A 105 -15.08 2.62 0.72
CA THR A 105 -13.95 2.62 -0.22
C THR A 105 -14.39 3.04 -1.62
N ARG A 106 -15.53 2.51 -2.10
CA ARG A 106 -16.12 2.91 -3.39
C ARG A 106 -16.46 4.40 -3.43
N GLN A 107 -16.97 4.97 -2.33
CA GLN A 107 -17.25 6.41 -2.26
C GLN A 107 -15.97 7.23 -2.42
N VAL A 108 -14.89 6.85 -1.72
CA VAL A 108 -13.58 7.51 -1.86
C VAL A 108 -13.04 7.40 -3.29
N VAL A 109 -13.08 6.21 -3.90
CA VAL A 109 -12.67 6.00 -5.29
C VAL A 109 -13.45 6.91 -6.25
N ARG A 110 -14.78 7.03 -6.07
CA ARG A 110 -15.62 7.87 -6.94
C ARG A 110 -15.38 9.36 -6.77
N ALA A 111 -14.91 9.80 -5.60
CA ALA A 111 -14.58 11.18 -5.31
C ALA A 111 -13.12 11.56 -5.67
N SER A 112 -12.34 10.59 -6.18
CA SER A 112 -10.90 10.75 -6.39
C SER A 112 -10.55 11.30 -7.77
N ASP A 113 -9.59 12.23 -7.83
CA ASP A 113 -8.96 12.70 -9.06
C ASP A 113 -7.57 12.06 -9.23
N LEU A 114 -7.45 11.08 -10.14
CA LEU A 114 -6.22 10.29 -10.30
C LEU A 114 -4.97 11.14 -10.62
N PRO A 115 -5.00 12.11 -11.54
CA PRO A 115 -3.84 12.97 -11.79
C PRO A 115 -3.37 13.74 -10.54
N ARG A 116 -4.30 14.29 -9.75
CA ARG A 116 -3.97 14.93 -8.47
C ARG A 116 -3.39 13.93 -7.47
N LEU A 117 -4.04 12.78 -7.28
CA LEU A 117 -3.58 11.75 -6.35
C LEU A 117 -2.20 11.22 -6.70
N THR A 118 -1.89 11.05 -7.98
CA THR A 118 -0.57 10.60 -8.44
C THR A 118 0.51 11.60 -8.02
N ARG A 119 0.27 12.91 -8.19
CA ARG A 119 1.20 13.95 -7.75
C ARG A 119 1.34 13.98 -6.22
N GLN A 120 0.23 13.85 -5.49
CA GLN A 120 0.23 13.83 -4.03
C GLN A 120 0.99 12.61 -3.48
N ALA A 121 0.75 11.42 -4.01
CA ALA A 121 1.48 10.20 -3.61
C ALA A 121 2.97 10.30 -3.91
N GLN A 122 3.36 10.85 -5.06
CA GLN A 122 4.77 11.07 -5.37
C GLN A 122 5.41 12.08 -4.39
N ALA A 123 4.74 13.19 -4.11
CA ALA A 123 5.21 14.18 -3.15
C ALA A 123 5.28 13.61 -1.73
N PHE A 124 4.31 12.78 -1.34
CA PHE A 124 4.28 12.06 -0.07
C PHE A 124 5.52 11.18 0.07
N LEU A 125 5.71 10.24 -0.86
CA LEU A 125 6.83 9.28 -0.86
C LEU A 125 8.21 9.96 -0.86
N GLN A 126 8.36 11.11 -1.50
CA GLN A 126 9.61 11.88 -1.53
C GLN A 126 9.91 12.62 -0.21
N GLN A 127 8.89 12.99 0.56
CA GLN A 127 9.02 13.83 1.75
C GLN A 127 8.90 13.05 3.07
N MET A 128 8.61 11.75 3.05
CA MET A 128 8.41 10.93 4.27
C MET A 128 9.62 10.90 5.21
N HIS A 129 10.81 11.22 4.72
CA HIS A 129 12.03 11.29 5.53
C HIS A 129 12.21 12.65 6.23
N SER A 130 11.49 13.68 5.78
CA SER A 130 11.65 15.07 6.24
C SER A 130 10.70 15.45 7.36
N LYS A 131 9.59 14.71 7.52
CA LYS A 131 8.57 14.94 8.55
C LYS A 131 7.80 13.65 8.85
N PRO A 132 7.14 13.54 10.02
CA PRO A 132 6.35 12.37 10.37
C PRO A 132 5.32 12.02 9.29
N ALA A 133 5.27 10.74 8.90
CA ALA A 133 4.42 10.27 7.80
C ALA A 133 2.94 10.60 8.04
N ALA A 134 2.43 10.42 9.27
CA ALA A 134 1.05 10.74 9.61
C ALA A 134 0.70 12.23 9.38
N THR A 135 1.60 13.15 9.74
CA THR A 135 1.40 14.60 9.53
C THR A 135 1.38 14.93 8.04
N LEU A 136 2.36 14.43 7.29
CA LEU A 136 2.43 14.66 5.86
C LEU A 136 1.25 14.03 5.11
N PHE A 137 0.78 12.88 5.58
CA PHE A 137 -0.39 12.19 5.02
C PHE A 137 -1.63 13.06 5.17
N ALA A 138 -1.85 13.60 6.38
CA ALA A 138 -2.99 14.49 6.63
C ALA A 138 -2.93 15.79 5.83
N GLU A 139 -1.74 16.35 5.59
CA GLU A 139 -1.55 17.55 4.75
C GLU A 139 -1.90 17.31 3.27
N LEU A 140 -1.72 16.08 2.77
CA LEU A 140 -1.82 15.77 1.34
C LEU A 140 -3.12 15.07 0.94
N PHE A 141 -3.78 14.35 1.84
CA PHE A 141 -4.94 13.51 1.52
C PHE A 141 -6.24 13.89 2.25
N HIS A 142 -6.23 15.01 3.00
CA HIS A 142 -7.43 15.70 3.52
C HIS A 142 -7.59 17.07 2.86
#